data_AF-A0A482WUF4-F1
#
_entry.id   AF-A0A482WUF4-F1
#
_cell.length_a   1.000
_cell.length_b   1.000
_cell.length_c   1.000
_cell.angle_alpha   90.00
_cell.angle_beta   90.00
_cell.angle_gamma   90.00
#
_symmetry.space_group_name_H-M   'P 1'
#
loop_
_entity.id
_entity.type
_entity.pdbx_description
1 polymer ?
#
loop_
_entity_poly.entity_id
_entity_poly.type
_entity_poly.pdbx_seq_one_letter_code
_entity_poly.pdbx_strand_id
1 'polypeptide(L)'
;MPESRDSYKRESDSVDRDREERRKRRRSRWGGDEKDKAFILGMPTVLPTNLSKEQEEAYLLQLQIEEVSRKLRTGELGIPPNPEDRSPSPEPIYSSDGKRLNTREYRTRKKLEEERHNLIQQMLKLNPDFKPPADYK
;
A
#
# COMPACT_ATOMS: atom_id res chain seq x y z
N MET A 1 -42.26 -34.51 24.30
CA MET A 1 -42.15 -33.43 23.30
C MET A 1 -40.67 -33.07 23.14
N PRO A 2 -39.98 -33.51 22.08
CA PRO A 2 -38.55 -33.29 21.88
C PRO A 2 -38.34 -32.20 20.81
N GLU A 3 -38.41 -30.92 21.19
CA GLU A 3 -38.07 -29.81 20.29
C GLU A 3 -36.99 -28.98 20.96
N SER A 4 -35.72 -29.25 20.65
CA SER A 4 -34.63 -28.35 21.06
C SER A 4 -33.31 -28.61 20.33
N ARG A 5 -33.03 -29.81 19.80
CA ARG A 5 -31.69 -30.08 19.22
C ARG A 5 -31.46 -29.52 17.82
N ASP A 6 -32.50 -29.42 16.99
CA ASP A 6 -32.38 -28.95 15.60
C ASP A 6 -32.22 -27.42 15.47
N SER A 7 -32.78 -26.65 16.40
CA SER A 7 -32.68 -25.17 16.38
C SER A 7 -31.24 -24.69 16.64
N TYR A 8 -30.55 -25.23 17.64
CA TYR A 8 -29.18 -24.84 17.96
C TYR A 8 -28.19 -25.18 16.84
N LYS A 9 -28.42 -26.27 16.10
CA LYS A 9 -27.55 -26.68 14.98
C LYS A 9 -27.69 -25.75 13.78
N ARG A 10 -28.92 -25.29 13.50
CA ARG A 10 -29.23 -24.36 12.40
C ARG A 10 -28.69 -22.96 12.65
N GLU A 11 -28.75 -22.48 13.90
CA GLU A 11 -28.12 -21.21 14.30
C GLU A 11 -26.59 -21.30 14.19
N SER A 12 -25.97 -22.39 14.68
CA SER A 12 -24.52 -22.59 14.57
C SER A 12 -24.04 -22.58 13.11
N ASP A 13 -24.73 -23.29 12.21
CA ASP A 13 -24.41 -23.31 10.78
C ASP A 13 -24.55 -21.93 10.13
N SER A 14 -25.52 -21.12 10.58
CA SER A 14 -25.72 -19.76 10.06
C SER A 14 -24.60 -18.82 10.51
N VAL A 15 -24.17 -18.92 11.77
CA VAL A 15 -23.09 -18.11 12.34
C VAL A 15 -21.75 -18.49 11.72
N ASP A 16 -21.49 -19.78 11.48
CA ASP A 16 -20.27 -20.24 10.82
C ASP A 16 -20.20 -19.82 9.34
N ARG A 17 -21.32 -19.85 8.60
CA ARG A 17 -21.38 -19.30 7.24
C ARG A 17 -21.11 -17.80 7.22
N ASP A 18 -21.68 -17.03 8.15
CA ASP A 18 -21.44 -15.60 8.26
C ASP A 18 -19.98 -15.29 8.60
N ARG A 19 -19.36 -16.13 9.45
CA ARG A 19 -17.94 -16.02 9.82
C ARG A 19 -17.02 -16.37 8.67
N GLU A 20 -17.35 -17.39 7.89
CA GLU A 20 -16.66 -17.74 6.65
C GLU A 20 -16.81 -16.67 5.58
N GLU A 21 -18.01 -16.09 5.40
CA GLU A 21 -18.22 -14.97 4.50
C GLU A 21 -17.39 -13.75 4.92
N ARG A 22 -17.39 -13.41 6.22
CA ARG A 22 -16.52 -12.34 6.74
C ARG A 22 -15.04 -12.63 6.53
N ARG A 23 -14.60 -13.89 6.64
CA ARG A 23 -13.21 -14.29 6.36
C ARG A 23 -12.89 -14.20 4.86
N LYS A 24 -13.80 -14.59 3.97
CA LYS A 24 -13.66 -14.46 2.51
C LYS A 24 -13.65 -12.99 2.06
N ARG A 25 -14.41 -12.12 2.72
CA ARG A 25 -14.40 -10.66 2.50
C ARG A 25 -13.10 -9.99 2.98
N ARG A 26 -12.34 -10.62 3.89
CA ARG A 26 -11.06 -10.07 4.39
C ARG A 26 -9.94 -10.46 3.43
N ARG A 27 -9.69 -9.58 2.46
CA ARG A 27 -8.55 -9.68 1.54
C ARG A 27 -7.23 -9.78 2.33
N SER A 28 -6.38 -10.73 1.94
CA SER A 28 -5.03 -10.86 2.50
C SER A 28 -4.23 -9.59 2.24
N ARG A 29 -3.40 -9.20 3.23
CA ARG A 29 -2.48 -8.06 3.13
C ARG A 29 -1.11 -8.42 2.54
N TRP A 30 -0.85 -9.72 2.36
CA TRP A 30 0.37 -10.22 1.74
C TRP A 30 0.16 -10.32 0.22
N GLY A 31 1.09 -9.76 -0.55
CA GLY A 31 1.10 -9.87 -2.02
C GLY A 31 1.09 -11.34 -2.41
N GLY A 32 0.04 -11.75 -3.12
CA GLY A 32 -0.20 -13.14 -3.49
C GLY A 32 0.26 -13.47 -4.90
N ASP A 33 0.48 -12.45 -5.74
CA ASP A 33 0.84 -12.64 -7.15
C ASP A 33 2.34 -12.45 -7.36
N GLU A 34 2.92 -13.22 -8.27
CA GLU A 34 4.36 -13.16 -8.58
C GLU A 34 4.76 -11.81 -9.18
N LYS A 35 3.77 -11.06 -9.70
CA LYS A 35 3.88 -9.68 -10.17
C LYS A 35 4.00 -8.65 -9.04
N ASP A 36 3.51 -8.97 -7.84
CA ASP A 36 3.65 -8.14 -6.63
C ASP A 36 5.04 -8.30 -5.98
N LYS A 37 5.84 -9.29 -6.43
CA LYS A 37 7.25 -9.39 -6.03
C LYS A 37 8.00 -8.23 -6.66
N ALA A 38 7.97 -7.13 -5.92
CA ALA A 38 8.75 -5.93 -6.11
C ALA A 38 10.25 -6.28 -6.22
N PHE A 39 10.73 -6.65 -7.39
CA PHE A 39 12.16 -6.65 -7.68
C PHE A 39 12.60 -5.17 -7.68
N ILE A 40 13.02 -4.69 -6.52
CA ILE A 40 13.69 -3.40 -6.40
C ILE A 40 15.04 -3.58 -7.07
N LEU A 41 15.13 -3.13 -8.33
CA LEU A 41 16.37 -3.26 -9.11
C LEU A 41 17.49 -2.51 -8.36
N GLY A 42 18.48 -3.25 -7.87
CA GLY A 42 19.71 -2.68 -7.33
C GLY A 42 19.82 -2.59 -5.80
N MET A 43 18.82 -3.00 -5.01
CA MET A 43 18.93 -3.04 -3.54
C MET A 43 18.39 -4.35 -2.96
N PRO A 44 19.23 -5.18 -2.32
CA PRO A 44 18.79 -6.36 -1.58
C PRO A 44 17.82 -6.01 -0.44
N THR A 45 16.80 -6.84 -0.21
CA THR A 45 15.90 -6.67 0.96
C THR A 45 16.47 -7.28 2.25
N VAL A 46 17.67 -7.87 2.19
CA VAL A 46 18.37 -8.45 3.34
C VAL A 46 19.34 -7.41 3.90
N LEU A 47 19.18 -7.08 5.18
CA LEU A 47 20.05 -6.14 5.88
C LEU A 47 21.44 -6.76 6.13
N PRO A 48 22.55 -6.03 5.88
CA PRO A 48 23.89 -6.50 6.24
C PRO A 48 24.07 -6.46 7.76
N THR A 49 24.82 -7.43 8.32
CA THR A 49 24.89 -7.65 9.78
C THR A 49 25.81 -6.69 10.55
N ASN A 50 26.55 -5.81 9.87
CA ASN A 50 27.59 -4.95 10.47
C ASN A 50 27.27 -3.45 10.39
N LEU A 51 25.99 -3.05 10.37
CA LEU A 51 25.59 -1.65 10.31
C LEU A 51 25.31 -1.08 11.70
N SER A 52 25.56 0.23 11.88
CA SER A 52 25.03 0.97 13.02
C SER A 52 23.50 1.10 12.89
N LYS A 53 22.80 1.37 14.00
CA LYS A 53 21.34 1.58 13.96
C LYS A 53 20.93 2.71 13.00
N GLU A 54 21.71 3.79 12.95
CA GLU A 54 21.48 4.90 12.03
C GLU A 54 21.69 4.49 10.56
N GLN A 55 22.69 3.65 10.29
CA GLN A 55 22.92 3.11 8.95
C GLN A 55 21.84 2.13 8.53
N GLU A 56 21.34 1.30 9.45
CA GLU A 56 20.22 0.39 9.22
C GLU A 56 18.95 1.16 8.86
N GLU A 57 18.61 2.19 9.65
CA GLU A 57 17.48 3.08 9.37
C GLU A 57 17.64 3.81 8.03
N ALA A 58 18.82 4.34 7.73
CA ALA A 58 19.11 4.97 6.44
C ALA A 58 18.97 3.98 5.27
N TYR A 59 19.39 2.72 5.44
CA TYR A 59 19.24 1.68 4.42
C TYR A 59 17.76 1.34 4.17
N LEU A 60 16.97 1.21 5.22
CA LEU A 60 15.53 0.97 5.12
C LEU A 60 14.80 2.13 4.44
N LEU A 61 15.12 3.36 4.82
CA LEU A 61 14.58 4.55 4.16
C LEU A 61 14.94 4.59 2.68
N GLN A 62 16.20 4.29 2.34
CA GLN A 62 16.64 4.22 0.95
C GLN A 62 15.86 3.18 0.15
N LEU A 63 15.66 1.99 0.71
CA LEU A 63 14.90 0.92 0.09
C LEU A 63 13.44 1.35 -0.16
N GLN A 64 12.81 2.01 0.81
CA GLN A 64 11.45 2.54 0.67
C GLN A 64 11.36 3.65 -0.37
N ILE A 65 12.32 4.58 -0.41
CA ILE A 65 12.37 5.65 -1.41
C ILE A 65 12.47 5.06 -2.82
N GLU A 66 13.30 4.03 -3.02
CA GLU A 66 13.43 3.38 -4.32
C GLU A 66 12.16 2.63 -4.71
N GLU A 67 11.48 1.96 -3.77
CA GLU A 67 10.21 1.28 -4.02
C GLU A 67 9.11 2.26 -4.45
N VAL A 68 8.95 3.37 -3.72
CA VAL A 68 7.97 4.41 -4.04
C VAL A 68 8.32 5.08 -5.37
N SER A 69 9.60 5.36 -5.61
CA SER A 69 10.06 5.93 -6.89
C SER A 69 9.79 4.99 -8.05
N ARG A 70 10.01 3.67 -7.89
CA ARG A 70 9.63 2.67 -8.89
C ARG A 70 8.13 2.71 -9.16
N LYS A 71 7.28 2.68 -8.12
CA LYS A 71 5.81 2.75 -8.28
C LYS A 71 5.36 3.99 -9.04
N LEU A 72 5.99 5.14 -8.79
CA LEU A 72 5.71 6.39 -9.49
C LEU A 72 6.14 6.37 -10.98
N ARG A 73 7.28 5.72 -11.29
CA ARG A 73 7.80 5.56 -12.66
C ARG A 73 7.01 4.53 -13.49
N THR A 74 6.71 3.37 -12.91
CA THR A 74 5.99 2.29 -13.60
C THR A 74 4.49 2.54 -13.69
N GLY A 75 3.95 3.44 -12.86
CA GLY A 75 2.50 3.67 -12.76
C GLY A 75 1.77 2.58 -11.99
N GLU A 76 2.52 1.72 -11.27
CA GLU A 76 1.98 0.68 -10.40
C GLU A 76 1.47 1.30 -9.09
N LEU A 77 0.34 2.00 -9.19
CA LEU A 77 -0.25 2.80 -8.10
C LEU A 77 -0.94 1.95 -7.02
N GLY A 78 -0.92 0.61 -7.13
CA GLY A 78 -1.61 -0.30 -6.21
C GLY A 78 -3.14 -0.14 -6.21
N ILE A 79 -3.72 0.43 -7.27
CA ILE A 79 -5.18 0.57 -7.42
C ILE A 79 -5.75 -0.79 -7.82
N PRO A 80 -6.66 -1.39 -7.03
CA PRO A 80 -7.29 -2.64 -7.40
C PRO A 80 -7.97 -2.54 -8.78
N PRO A 81 -7.75 -3.48 -9.70
CA PRO A 81 -8.41 -3.47 -11.00
C PRO A 81 -9.93 -3.57 -10.85
N ASN A 82 -10.40 -4.35 -9.86
CA ASN A 82 -11.83 -4.49 -9.57
C ASN A 82 -12.38 -3.24 -8.88
N PRO A 83 -13.49 -2.65 -9.38
CA PRO A 83 -14.09 -1.46 -8.80
C PRO A 83 -14.74 -1.70 -7.43
N GLU A 84 -15.22 -2.92 -7.15
CA GLU A 84 -15.87 -3.28 -5.88
C GLU A 84 -14.90 -3.34 -4.69
N ASP A 85 -13.62 -3.62 -4.96
CA ASP A 85 -12.55 -3.61 -3.95
C ASP A 85 -12.08 -2.18 -3.60
N ARG A 86 -12.62 -1.17 -4.29
CA ARG A 86 -12.16 0.21 -4.15
C ARG A 86 -12.99 0.94 -3.10
N SER A 87 -12.31 1.71 -2.25
CA SER A 87 -12.99 2.68 -1.39
C SER A 87 -13.78 3.70 -2.24
N PRO A 88 -14.94 4.17 -1.75
CA PRO A 88 -15.74 5.18 -2.44
C PRO A 88 -14.90 6.44 -2.71
N SER A 89 -15.08 7.04 -3.89
CA SER A 89 -14.31 8.23 -4.25
C SER A 89 -14.95 9.48 -3.64
N PRO A 90 -14.17 10.44 -3.09
CA PRO A 90 -14.65 11.77 -2.77
C PRO A 90 -15.15 12.50 -4.02
N GLU A 91 -15.88 13.59 -3.74
CA GLU A 91 -16.50 14.45 -4.73
C GLU A 91 -15.50 15.03 -5.75
N PRO A 92 -15.90 15.17 -7.02
CA PRO A 92 -15.03 15.68 -8.07
C PRO A 92 -14.78 17.18 -7.89
N ILE A 93 -13.50 17.54 -7.79
CA ILE A 93 -13.05 18.94 -7.82
C ILE A 93 -12.63 19.26 -9.26
N TYR A 94 -13.13 20.37 -9.80
CA TYR A 94 -12.83 20.85 -11.14
C TYR A 94 -11.92 22.08 -11.09
N SER A 95 -11.05 22.22 -12.10
CA SER A 95 -10.28 23.44 -12.36
C SER A 95 -11.16 24.52 -13.02
N SER A 96 -10.65 25.74 -13.16
CA SER A 96 -11.29 26.83 -13.93
C SER A 96 -11.65 26.43 -15.37
N ASP A 97 -10.87 25.53 -15.96
CA ASP A 97 -11.08 25.02 -17.34
C ASP A 97 -12.11 23.88 -17.42
N GLY A 98 -12.79 23.54 -16.31
CA GLY A 98 -13.78 22.45 -16.26
C GLY A 98 -13.18 21.03 -16.26
N LYS A 99 -11.85 20.89 -16.15
CA LYS A 99 -11.18 19.57 -16.04
C LYS A 99 -11.18 19.07 -14.60
N ARG A 100 -11.50 17.80 -14.39
CA ARG A 100 -11.48 17.15 -13.06
C ARG A 100 -10.03 17.01 -12.58
N LEU A 101 -9.72 17.63 -11.44
CA LEU A 101 -8.40 17.60 -10.80
C LEU A 101 -8.22 16.37 -9.90
N ASN A 102 -9.27 15.97 -9.18
CA ASN A 102 -9.20 14.89 -8.20
C ASN A 102 -9.64 13.53 -8.79
N THR A 103 -8.88 13.05 -9.77
CA THR A 103 -9.03 11.66 -10.24
C THR A 103 -8.42 10.69 -9.23
N ARG A 104 -8.77 9.41 -9.31
CA ARG A 104 -8.25 8.40 -8.38
C ARG A 104 -6.74 8.26 -8.54
N GLU A 105 -6.30 8.25 -9.80
CA GLU A 105 -4.90 8.18 -10.23
C GLU A 105 -4.12 9.36 -9.69
N TYR A 106 -4.67 10.58 -9.78
CA TYR A 106 -4.05 11.77 -9.23
C TYR A 106 -3.92 11.69 -7.71
N ARG A 107 -4.97 11.25 -7.00
CA ARG A 107 -4.90 11.08 -5.54
C ARG A 107 -3.85 10.06 -5.11
N THR A 108 -3.82 8.90 -5.76
CA THR A 108 -2.86 7.84 -5.41
C THR A 108 -1.44 8.25 -5.74
N ARG A 109 -1.22 8.93 -6.87
CA ARG A 109 0.09 9.46 -7.25
C ARG A 109 0.55 10.54 -6.26
N LYS A 110 -0.31 11.51 -5.96
CA LYS A 110 -0.01 12.58 -4.99
C LYS A 110 0.33 12.01 -3.61
N LYS A 111 -0.40 10.98 -3.16
CA LYS A 111 -0.11 10.30 -1.90
C LYS A 111 1.27 9.64 -1.88
N LEU A 112 1.65 8.95 -2.96
CA LEU A 112 2.98 8.35 -3.11
C LEU A 112 4.09 9.41 -3.21
N GLU A 113 3.83 10.54 -3.87
CA GLU A 113 4.78 11.66 -3.94
C GLU A 113 5.01 12.29 -2.55
N GLU A 114 3.95 12.48 -1.76
CA GLU A 114 4.02 12.98 -0.39
C GLU A 114 4.72 11.98 0.55
N GLU A 115 4.45 10.68 0.38
CA GLU A 115 5.17 9.62 1.08
C GLU A 115 6.67 9.63 0.75
N ARG A 116 7.02 9.72 -0.53
CA ARG A 116 8.42 9.88 -0.99
C ARG A 116 9.07 11.12 -0.38
N HIS A 117 8.36 12.25 -0.36
CA HIS A 117 8.84 13.50 0.24
C HIS A 117 9.17 13.34 1.72
N ASN A 118 8.27 12.72 2.48
CA ASN A 118 8.45 12.48 3.92
C ASN A 118 9.65 11.57 4.19
N LEU A 119 9.83 10.51 3.39
CA LEU A 119 10.99 9.60 3.50
C LEU A 119 12.30 10.31 3.18
N ILE A 120 12.34 11.12 2.13
CA ILE A 120 13.53 11.92 1.77
C ILE A 120 13.87 12.92 2.88
N GLN A 121 12.88 13.59 3.45
CA GLN A 121 13.07 14.50 4.59
C GLN A 121 13.68 13.79 5.80
N GLN A 122 13.24 12.56 6.10
CA GLN A 122 13.82 11.75 7.17
C GLN A 122 15.25 11.32 6.84
N MET A 123 15.50 10.89 5.60
CA MET A 123 16.81 10.48 5.12
C MET A 123 17.83 11.63 5.19
N LEU A 124 17.45 12.83 4.77
CA LEU A 124 18.32 14.02 4.84
C LEU A 124 18.68 14.43 6.27
N LYS A 125 17.79 14.17 7.25
CA LYS A 125 18.08 14.43 8.67
C LYS A 125 19.08 13.44 9.25
N LEU A 126 19.03 12.18 8.82
CA LEU A 126 19.95 11.13 9.26
C LEU A 126 21.30 11.19 8.52
N ASN A 127 21.27 11.48 7.23
CA ASN A 127 22.45 11.54 6.38
C ASN A 127 22.46 12.86 5.55
N PRO A 128 23.26 13.86 5.97
CA PRO A 128 23.37 15.13 5.26
C PRO A 128 23.96 15.00 3.85
N ASP A 129 24.74 13.95 3.59
CA ASP A 129 25.36 13.69 2.28
C ASP A 129 24.41 12.97 1.31
N PHE A 130 23.18 12.65 1.76
CA PHE A 130 22.19 12.00 0.93
C PHE A 130 21.78 12.87 -0.25
N LYS A 131 21.80 12.29 -1.45
CA LYS A 131 21.36 12.94 -2.69
C LYS A 131 19.96 12.44 -3.05
N PRO A 132 18.94 13.31 -3.03
CA PRO A 132 17.59 12.93 -3.46
C PRO A 132 17.57 12.43 -4.91
N PRO A 133 16.61 11.55 -5.27
CA PRO A 133 16.43 11.10 -6.65
C PRO A 133 16.21 12.27 -7.62
N ALA A 134 16.72 12.16 -8.86
CA ALA A 134 16.65 13.23 -9.86
C ALA A 134 15.20 13.66 -10.22
N ASP A 135 14.23 12.76 -10.05
CA ASP A 135 12.81 12.98 -10.32
C ASP A 135 12.05 13.61 -9.13
N TYR A 136 12.77 14.07 -8.10
CA TYR A 136 12.22 14.73 -6.92
C TYR A 136 12.26 16.25 -7.07
N LYS A 137 11.10 16.89 -7.00
CA LYS A 137 10.89 18.34 -7.06
C LYS A 137 9.89 18.77 -6.00
#